data_AF-A0A7X5N2L9-F1
#
_entry.id   AF-A0A7X5N2L9-F1
#
_cell.length_a   1.000
_cell.length_b   1.000
_cell.length_c   1.000
_cell.angle_alpha   90.00
_cell.angle_beta   90.00
_cell.angle_gamma   90.00
#
_symmetry.space_group_name_H-M   'P 1'
#
loop_
_entity.id
_entity.type
_entity.pdbx_description
1 polymer ?
#
loop_
_entity_poly.entity_id
_entity_poly.type
_entity_poly.pdbx_seq_one_letter_code
_entity_poly.pdbx_strand_id
1 'polypeptide(L)'
;DAQFPIDVYQTGSGTSSNMNANEVIATLATRAGKDAVHPNDHVNLGQSSNDVVPTAIRVSALLAVQEHLQPALKHLRKTIDKRGKGLDKVVKTGRTHLMDAMPLTFGQEFGAWSAQLSSAQER
;
A
#
# COMPACT_ATOMS: atom_id res chain seq x y z
N ASP A 1 17.73 4.58 5.77
CA ASP A 1 17.56 4.33 4.32
C ASP A 1 18.87 4.25 3.55
N ALA A 2 19.78 5.23 3.66
CA ALA A 2 21.06 5.19 2.95
C ALA A 2 21.95 3.96 3.24
N GLN A 3 21.66 3.21 4.31
CA GLN A 3 22.34 1.97 4.68
C GLN A 3 21.74 0.71 4.03
N PHE A 4 20.73 0.87 3.18
CA PHE A 4 20.08 -0.21 2.44
C PHE A 4 20.25 -0.05 0.92
N PRO A 5 21.48 -0.18 0.37
CA PRO A 5 21.77 0.10 -1.03
C PRO A 5 21.46 -1.08 -1.98
N ILE A 6 21.01 -2.22 -1.46
CA ILE A 6 20.78 -3.43 -2.26
C ILE A 6 19.62 -3.20 -3.23
N ASP A 7 19.88 -3.46 -4.51
CA ASP A 7 18.90 -3.30 -5.58
C ASP A 7 17.80 -4.39 -5.51
N VAL A 8 16.66 -4.12 -6.15
CA VAL A 8 15.56 -5.06 -6.30
C VAL A 8 15.99 -6.27 -7.15
N TYR A 9 16.89 -6.09 -8.11
CA TYR A 9 17.44 -7.16 -8.96
C TYR A 9 18.55 -7.96 -8.29
N GLN A 10 18.25 -8.52 -7.12
CA GLN A 10 19.12 -9.42 -6.36
C GLN A 10 18.69 -10.89 -6.52
N THR A 11 19.26 -11.80 -5.70
CA THR A 11 18.78 -13.18 -5.58
C THR A 11 17.28 -13.25 -5.30
N GLY A 12 16.56 -14.19 -5.93
CA GLY A 12 15.10 -14.31 -5.81
C GLY A 12 14.59 -14.64 -4.40
N SER A 13 15.45 -15.15 -3.52
CA SER A 13 15.14 -15.38 -2.10
C SER A 13 15.22 -14.13 -1.23
N GLY A 14 15.74 -13.01 -1.76
CA GLY A 14 15.96 -11.77 -1.00
C GLY A 14 17.05 -11.86 0.07
N THR A 15 17.94 -12.85 -0.02
CA THR A 15 18.98 -13.09 1.00
C THR A 15 19.91 -11.90 1.18
N SER A 16 20.22 -11.14 0.11
CA SER A 16 21.07 -9.95 0.22
C SER A 16 20.40 -8.83 1.03
N SER A 17 19.10 -8.57 0.82
CA SER A 17 18.34 -7.64 1.66
C SER A 17 18.19 -8.12 3.10
N ASN A 18 18.00 -9.43 3.32
CA ASN A 18 17.95 -10.00 4.67
C ASN A 18 19.28 -9.76 5.42
N MET A 19 20.40 -10.10 4.78
CA MET A 19 21.72 -9.87 5.36
C MET A 19 22.04 -8.40 5.57
N ASN A 20 21.65 -7.53 4.63
CA ASN A 20 21.83 -6.09 4.79
C ASN A 20 21.10 -5.57 6.04
N ALA A 21 19.87 -5.99 6.28
CA ALA A 21 19.16 -5.64 7.51
C ALA A 21 19.87 -6.17 8.75
N ASN A 22 20.29 -7.44 8.74
CA ASN A 22 21.01 -8.06 9.84
C ASN A 22 22.31 -7.31 10.18
N GLU A 23 23.11 -6.96 9.19
CA GLU A 23 24.38 -6.24 9.35
C GLU A 23 24.18 -4.81 9.85
N VAL A 24 23.18 -4.09 9.34
CA VAL A 24 22.84 -2.74 9.82
C VAL A 24 22.40 -2.79 11.27
N ILE A 25 21.49 -3.71 11.63
CA ILE A 25 21.01 -3.88 13.01
C ILE A 25 22.16 -4.26 13.93
N ALA A 26 22.97 -5.26 13.55
CA ALA A 26 24.12 -5.72 14.32
C ALA A 26 25.14 -4.59 14.56
N THR A 27 25.43 -3.79 13.52
CA THR A 27 26.34 -2.65 13.61
C THR A 27 25.80 -1.57 14.55
N LEU A 28 24.53 -1.22 14.43
CA LEU A 28 23.89 -0.23 15.30
C LEU A 28 23.82 -0.71 16.75
N ALA A 29 23.45 -1.96 16.97
CA ALA A 29 23.36 -2.56 18.29
C ALA A 29 24.74 -2.66 18.96
N THR A 30 25.78 -3.08 18.23
CA THR A 30 27.16 -3.12 18.74
C THR A 30 27.67 -1.74 19.11
N ARG A 31 27.36 -0.71 18.32
CA ARG A 31 27.75 0.68 18.62
C ARG A 31 27.03 1.25 19.85
N ALA A 32 25.79 0.82 20.09
CA ALA A 32 25.01 1.25 21.25
C ALA A 32 25.30 0.45 22.52
N GLY A 33 25.79 -0.79 22.36
CA GLY A 33 26.08 -1.73 23.44
C GLY A 33 27.54 -1.80 23.84
N LYS A 34 27.85 -2.70 24.78
CA LYS A 34 29.22 -3.04 25.19
C LYS A 34 29.75 -4.29 24.50
N ASP A 35 28.86 -5.18 24.07
CA ASP A 35 29.21 -6.47 23.47
C ASP A 35 28.99 -6.45 21.95
N ALA A 36 29.80 -7.24 21.25
CA ALA A 36 29.67 -7.42 19.81
C ALA A 36 28.40 -8.21 19.47
N VAL A 37 27.56 -7.68 18.58
CA VAL A 37 26.38 -8.35 18.06
C VAL A 37 26.71 -8.96 16.69
N HIS A 38 26.59 -10.29 16.57
CA HIS A 38 26.81 -10.98 15.30
C HIS A 38 25.53 -10.99 14.45
N PRO A 39 25.59 -10.63 13.16
CA PRO A 39 24.39 -10.51 12.32
C PRO A 39 23.63 -11.82 12.13
N ASN A 40 24.32 -12.97 12.06
CA ASN A 40 23.64 -14.27 11.91
C ASN A 40 23.23 -14.85 13.27
N ASP A 41 24.22 -15.10 14.12
CA ASP A 41 24.05 -15.79 15.40
C ASP A 41 23.17 -15.05 16.41
N HIS A 42 23.03 -13.72 16.31
CA HIS A 42 22.18 -12.95 17.21
C HIS A 42 20.96 -12.34 16.50
N VAL A 43 21.15 -11.60 15.39
CA VAL A 43 20.03 -10.90 14.73
C VAL A 43 19.15 -11.87 13.93
N ASN A 44 19.78 -12.76 13.17
CA ASN A 44 19.11 -13.77 12.35
C ASN A 44 18.95 -15.13 13.06
N LEU A 45 19.03 -15.15 14.40
CA LEU A 45 18.98 -16.39 15.17
C LEU A 45 17.65 -17.10 14.96
N GLY A 46 17.70 -18.35 14.49
CA GLY A 46 16.50 -19.16 14.23
C GLY A 46 15.69 -18.73 13.02
N GLN A 47 16.21 -17.83 12.18
CA GLN A 47 15.54 -17.29 11.01
C GLN A 47 16.24 -17.73 9.72
N SER A 48 15.50 -17.75 8.61
CA SER A 48 16.02 -17.89 7.26
C SER A 48 15.53 -16.73 6.37
N SER A 49 16.25 -16.40 5.31
CA SER A 49 15.68 -15.48 4.32
C SER A 49 14.39 -16.03 3.70
N ASN A 50 14.23 -17.35 3.69
CA ASN A 50 13.11 -18.02 3.04
C ASN A 50 11.78 -17.88 3.81
N ASP A 51 11.80 -17.56 5.11
CA ASP A 51 10.61 -17.25 5.91
C ASP A 51 10.53 -15.76 6.26
N VAL A 52 11.65 -15.10 6.54
CA VAL A 52 11.68 -13.67 6.89
C VAL A 52 11.26 -12.79 5.71
N VAL A 53 11.82 -13.00 4.52
CA VAL A 53 11.55 -12.11 3.37
C VAL A 53 10.10 -12.19 2.92
N PRO A 54 9.48 -13.37 2.71
CA PRO A 54 8.05 -13.45 2.40
C PRO A 54 7.16 -12.85 3.51
N THR A 55 7.56 -12.99 4.78
CA THR A 55 6.83 -12.38 5.91
C THR A 55 6.91 -10.86 5.85
N ALA A 56 8.09 -10.29 5.65
CA ALA A 56 8.29 -8.85 5.52
C ALA A 56 7.51 -8.28 4.33
N ILE A 57 7.46 -8.97 3.19
CA ILE A 57 6.65 -8.58 2.04
C ILE A 57 5.16 -8.51 2.41
N ARG A 58 4.63 -9.53 3.10
CA ARG A 58 3.22 -9.54 3.52
C ARG A 58 2.90 -8.42 4.51
N VAL A 59 3.78 -8.17 5.47
CA VAL A 59 3.64 -7.06 6.42
C VAL A 59 3.67 -5.72 5.68
N SER A 60 4.64 -5.51 4.78
CA SER A 60 4.74 -4.29 3.98
C SER A 60 3.50 -4.05 3.11
N ALA A 61 2.97 -5.09 2.48
CA ALA A 61 1.75 -4.99 1.67
C ALA A 61 0.54 -4.61 2.53
N LEU A 62 0.40 -5.22 3.72
CA LEU A 62 -0.66 -4.88 4.65
C LEU A 62 -0.59 -3.42 5.11
N LEU A 63 0.61 -2.96 5.51
CA LEU A 63 0.83 -1.57 5.92
C LEU A 63 0.50 -0.60 4.77
N ALA A 64 0.99 -0.87 3.56
CA ALA A 64 0.70 -0.02 2.40
C ALA A 64 -0.80 0.08 2.09
N VAL A 65 -1.54 -1.04 2.21
CA VAL A 65 -2.99 -1.06 2.01
C VAL A 65 -3.72 -0.27 3.11
N GLN A 66 -3.37 -0.50 4.38
CA GLN A 66 -4.07 0.09 5.51
C GLN A 66 -3.75 1.57 5.71
N GLU A 67 -2.50 1.97 5.50
CA GLU A 67 -2.02 3.32 5.83
C GLU A 67 -2.07 4.28 4.64
N HIS A 68 -2.02 3.77 3.41
CA HIS A 68 -2.04 4.61 2.20
C HIS A 68 -3.29 4.40 1.36
N LEU A 69 -3.55 3.16 0.92
CA LEU A 69 -4.61 2.90 -0.06
C LEU A 69 -6.02 3.13 0.51
N GLN A 70 -6.34 2.52 1.66
CA GLN A 70 -7.68 2.63 2.26
C GLN A 70 -8.04 4.08 2.65
N PRO A 71 -7.14 4.87 3.27
CA PRO A 71 -7.38 6.30 3.51
C PRO A 71 -7.58 7.10 2.21
N ALA A 72 -6.79 6.82 1.17
CA ALA A 72 -6.91 7.50 -0.12
C ALA A 72 -8.27 7.21 -0.79
N LEU A 73 -8.71 5.94 -0.80
CA LEU A 73 -10.03 5.56 -1.32
C LEU A 73 -11.17 6.22 -0.54
N LYS A 74 -11.08 6.22 0.80
CA LYS A 74 -12.04 6.91 1.67
C LYS A 74 -12.10 8.41 1.39
N HIS A 75 -10.95 9.04 1.19
CA HIS A 75 -10.87 10.46 0.84
C HIS A 75 -11.52 10.74 -0.52
N LEU A 76 -11.16 9.98 -1.55
CA LEU A 76 -11.71 10.10 -2.89
C LEU A 76 -13.24 9.94 -2.89
N ARG A 77 -13.74 8.89 -2.22
CA ARG A 77 -15.18 8.63 -2.08
C ARG A 77 -15.90 9.80 -1.43
N LYS A 78 -15.38 10.32 -0.31
CA LYS A 78 -15.95 11.48 0.39
C LYS A 78 -16.00 12.73 -0.51
N THR A 79 -14.97 12.95 -1.33
CA THR A 79 -14.90 14.07 -2.26
C THR A 79 -15.94 13.93 -3.38
N ILE A 80 -16.07 12.74 -3.97
CA ILE A 80 -17.10 12.43 -4.96
C ILE A 80 -18.50 12.60 -4.37
N ASP A 81 -18.75 12.05 -3.18
CA ASP A 81 -20.05 12.17 -2.49
C ASP A 81 -20.42 13.62 -2.22
N LYS A 82 -19.47 14.43 -1.74
CA LYS A 82 -19.68 15.87 -1.50
C LYS A 82 -20.05 16.58 -2.80
N ARG A 83 -19.33 16.28 -3.89
CA ARG A 83 -19.59 16.91 -5.18
C ARG A 83 -20.93 16.45 -5.78
N GLY A 84 -21.26 15.17 -5.67
CA GLY A 84 -22.51 14.59 -6.13
C GLY A 84 -23.71 15.24 -5.44
N LYS A 85 -23.66 15.37 -4.11
CA LYS A 85 -24.69 16.08 -3.32
C LYS A 85 -24.86 17.54 -3.77
N GLY A 86 -23.75 18.23 -4.08
CA GLY A 86 -23.79 19.60 -4.57
C GLY A 86 -24.40 19.76 -5.97
N LEU A 87 -24.51 18.68 -6.74
CA LEU A 87 -25.03 18.66 -8.11
C LEU A 87 -26.28 17.78 -8.27
N ASP A 88 -26.92 17.39 -7.17
CA ASP A 88 -27.99 16.38 -7.18
C ASP A 88 -29.20 16.80 -8.04
N LYS A 89 -29.47 18.11 -8.12
CA LYS A 89 -30.55 18.69 -8.92
C LYS A 89 -30.13 19.07 -10.35
N VAL A 90 -28.87 18.87 -10.72
CA VAL A 90 -28.35 19.23 -12.05
C VAL A 90 -28.52 18.05 -12.99
N VAL A 91 -29.48 18.17 -13.91
CA VAL A 91 -29.77 17.18 -14.95
C VAL A 91 -28.80 17.34 -16.13
N LYS A 92 -28.31 16.22 -16.67
CA LYS A 92 -27.47 16.13 -17.86
C LYS A 92 -28.01 15.07 -18.82
N THR A 93 -27.58 15.15 -20.09
CA THR A 93 -27.80 14.06 -21.05
C THR A 93 -26.99 12.83 -20.66
N GLY A 94 -27.63 11.66 -20.67
CA GLY A 94 -26.92 10.38 -20.56
C GLY A 94 -26.17 10.08 -21.84
N ARG A 95 -25.17 9.19 -21.76
CA ARG A 95 -24.50 8.66 -22.96
C ARG A 95 -24.35 7.15 -22.91
N THR A 96 -24.84 6.47 -23.94
CA THR A 96 -24.61 5.05 -24.18
C THR A 96 -23.97 4.90 -25.56
N HIS A 97 -22.92 4.09 -25.67
CA HIS A 97 -22.08 4.06 -26.89
C HIS A 97 -21.58 5.46 -27.34
N LEU A 98 -21.38 6.37 -26.38
CA LEU A 98 -21.05 7.79 -26.58
C LEU A 98 -22.13 8.62 -27.32
N MET A 99 -23.31 8.07 -27.56
CA MET A 99 -24.46 8.75 -28.16
C MET A 99 -25.42 9.25 -27.08
N ASP A 100 -26.18 10.32 -27.37
CA ASP A 100 -27.14 10.90 -26.45
C ASP A 100 -28.23 9.89 -26.05
N ALA A 101 -28.58 9.89 -24.76
CA ALA A 101 -29.53 8.97 -24.16
C ALA A 101 -30.47 9.68 -23.17
N MET A 102 -31.27 8.90 -22.44
CA MET A 102 -32.20 9.45 -21.44
C MET A 102 -31.46 10.29 -20.38
N PRO A 103 -32.05 11.41 -19.92
CA PRO A 103 -31.42 12.25 -18.91
C PRO A 103 -31.20 11.56 -17.57
N LEU A 104 -30.15 11.99 -16.86
CA LEU A 104 -29.85 11.62 -15.47
C LEU A 104 -29.27 12.82 -14.73
N THR A 105 -29.21 12.77 -13.41
CA THR A 105 -28.52 13.81 -12.63
C THR A 105 -27.03 13.50 -12.49
N PHE A 106 -26.20 14.53 -12.30
CA PHE A 106 -24.81 14.33 -11.89
C PHE A 106 -24.69 13.59 -10.55
N GLY A 107 -25.69 13.74 -9.66
CA GLY A 107 -25.78 12.98 -8.41
C GLY A 107 -25.84 11.47 -8.66
N GLN A 108 -26.66 11.03 -9.62
CA GLN A 108 -26.77 9.62 -10.01
C GLN A 108 -25.45 9.06 -10.58
N GLU A 109 -24.79 9.82 -11.47
CA GLU A 109 -23.51 9.41 -12.07
C GLU A 109 -22.39 9.30 -11.02
N PHE A 110 -22.26 10.29 -10.13
CA PHE A 110 -21.24 10.26 -9.08
C PHE A 110 -21.55 9.23 -8.00
N GLY A 111 -22.83 8.96 -7.73
CA GLY A 111 -23.25 7.86 -6.87
C GLY A 111 -22.76 6.50 -7.38
N ALA A 112 -22.80 6.27 -8.69
CA ALA A 112 -22.26 5.05 -9.30
C ALA A 112 -20.74 4.92 -9.09
N TRP A 113 -19.98 6.00 -9.26
CA TRP A 113 -18.53 6.00 -9.01
C TRP A 113 -18.20 5.75 -7.54
N SER A 114 -18.95 6.38 -6.62
CA SER A 114 -18.82 6.17 -5.18
C SER A 114 -19.10 4.72 -4.78
N ALA A 115 -20.13 4.10 -5.36
CA ALA A 115 -20.45 2.68 -5.14
C ALA A 115 -19.33 1.75 -5.63
N GLN A 116 -18.73 2.02 -6.80
CA GLN A 116 -17.58 1.27 -7.29
C GLN A 116 -16.39 1.34 -6.33
N LEU A 117 -16.13 2.52 -5.75
CA LEU A 117 -15.08 2.68 -4.73
C LEU A 117 -15.42 1.91 -3.46
N SER A 118 -16.66 1.94 -2.98
CA SER A 118 -17.07 1.15 -1.81
C SER A 118 -16.85 -0.35 -2.05
N SER A 119 -17.28 -0.87 -3.20
CA SER A 119 -17.05 -2.27 -3.58
C SER A 119 -15.56 -2.61 -3.74
N ALA A 120 -14.73 -1.66 -4.16
CA ALA A 120 -13.27 -1.85 -4.22
C ALA A 120 -12.63 -1.91 -2.83
N GLN A 121 -13.17 -1.19 -1.84
CA GLN A 121 -12.65 -1.20 -0.47
C GLN A 121 -12.97 -2.49 0.30
N GLU A 122 -14.04 -3.20 -0.10
CA GLU A 122 -14.49 -4.46 0.51
C GLU A 122 -13.78 -5.70 -0.05
N ARG A 123 -13.09 -5.57 -1.20
CA ARG A 123 -12.32 -6.64 -1.85
C ARG A 123 -10.88 -6.66 -1.37
#